data_AF-A0A1V9XJ57-F1
#
_entry.id   AF-A0A1V9XJ57-F1
#
_cell.length_a   1.000
_cell.length_b   1.000
_cell.length_c   1.000
_cell.angle_alpha   90.00
_cell.angle_beta   90.00
_cell.angle_gamma   90.00
#
_symmetry.space_group_name_H-M   'P 1'
#
loop_
_entity.id
_entity.type
_entity.pdbx_description
1 polymer ?
#
loop_
_entity_poly.entity_id
_entity_poly.type
_entity_poly.pdbx_seq_one_letter_code
_entity_poly.pdbx_strand_id
1 'polypeptide(L)'
;MVDLVLDRDIRIWVFLPIVVIMFFVGIVRHYVSILLTSSRKAELQQVYDSQALIRVRYLRENGKYLPARGFFMRKHFFNDEESGWLKTQKRPPPINNPMSDPGMMSEMLKGNLTNVLPMIVIGGWINWTFSGFLTTKVPFPLTLRFKPMLQRGIELASLDASWVSSASWYFLNVFGLRSIYALVLGEDNAADSTRAMQDSMVPQAAAMPQDSKAAFKAEWEALEVVDHKWALAGIEDDLCSKPLQF
;
A
#
# COMPACT_ATOMS: atom_id res chain seq x y z
N MET A 1 -32.84 -6.16 26.30
CA MET A 1 -31.58 -6.85 25.97
C MET A 1 -31.70 -8.26 26.51
N VAL A 2 -31.94 -9.23 25.63
CA VAL A 2 -31.96 -10.65 26.05
C VAL A 2 -30.50 -11.09 26.07
N ASP A 3 -29.99 -11.39 27.26
CA ASP A 3 -28.68 -12.03 27.39
C ASP A 3 -28.88 -13.53 27.16
N LEU A 4 -28.51 -13.97 25.95
CA LEU A 4 -28.49 -15.40 25.65
C LEU A 4 -27.32 -16.05 26.39
N VAL A 5 -27.61 -17.15 27.06
CA VAL A 5 -26.58 -18.04 27.61
C VAL A 5 -26.12 -18.93 26.46
N LEU A 6 -24.88 -18.74 26.02
CA LEU A 6 -24.23 -19.62 25.05
C LEU A 6 -23.59 -20.81 25.78
N ASP A 7 -23.51 -21.93 25.07
CA ASP A 7 -22.77 -23.09 25.54
C ASP A 7 -21.28 -22.74 25.75
N ARG A 8 -20.74 -23.19 26.87
CA ARG A 8 -19.34 -22.95 27.25
C ARG A 8 -18.38 -23.63 26.27
N ASP A 9 -18.80 -24.74 25.67
CA ASP A 9 -17.97 -25.52 24.76
C ASP A 9 -17.67 -24.77 23.46
N ILE A 10 -18.59 -23.91 23.00
CA ILE A 10 -18.38 -23.04 21.81
C ILE A 10 -17.15 -22.15 21.99
N ARG A 11 -16.85 -21.71 23.23
CA ARG A 11 -15.68 -20.87 23.51
C ARG A 11 -14.36 -21.63 23.28
N ILE A 12 -14.31 -22.89 23.68
CA ILE A 12 -13.08 -23.68 23.67
C ILE A 12 -12.88 -24.32 22.29
N TRP A 13 -13.97 -24.74 21.64
CA TRP A 13 -13.92 -25.49 20.38
C TRP A 13 -14.05 -24.64 19.12
N VAL A 14 -14.59 -23.43 19.22
CA VAL A 14 -14.81 -22.56 18.05
C VAL A 14 -14.09 -21.23 18.20
N PHE A 15 -14.34 -20.50 19.28
CA PHE A 15 -13.80 -19.16 19.45
C PHE A 15 -12.27 -19.14 19.48
N LEU A 16 -11.65 -19.90 20.38
CA LEU A 16 -10.20 -19.94 20.55
C LEU A 16 -9.47 -20.60 19.37
N PRO A 17 -9.94 -21.74 18.81
CA PRO A 17 -9.29 -22.35 17.66
C PRO A 17 -9.29 -21.46 16.43
N ILE A 18 -10.35 -20.69 16.17
CA ILE A 18 -10.37 -19.72 15.06
C ILE A 18 -9.24 -18.71 15.23
N VAL A 19 -9.05 -18.12 16.41
CA VAL A 19 -7.97 -17.15 16.67
C VAL A 19 -6.60 -17.77 16.43
N VAL A 20 -6.37 -18.97 16.96
CA VAL A 20 -5.09 -19.69 16.84
C VAL A 20 -4.78 -20.04 15.38
N ILE A 21 -5.75 -20.59 14.66
CA ILE A 21 -5.62 -20.90 13.23
C ILE A 21 -5.31 -19.62 12.44
N MET A 22 -6.02 -18.53 12.72
CA MET A 22 -5.75 -17.25 12.06
C MET A 22 -4.32 -16.79 12.26
N PHE A 23 -3.87 -16.81 13.52
CA PHE A 23 -2.54 -16.35 13.88
C PHE A 23 -1.45 -17.12 13.14
N PHE A 24 -1.50 -18.46 13.14
CA PHE A 24 -0.52 -19.28 12.45
C PHE A 24 -0.60 -19.16 10.93
N VAL A 25 -1.81 -19.10 10.36
CA VAL A 25 -1.97 -18.93 8.91
C VAL A 25 -1.44 -17.56 8.45
N GLY A 26 -1.62 -16.52 9.26
CA GLY A 26 -1.03 -15.20 9.02
C GLY A 26 0.50 -15.24 8.95
N ILE A 27 1.13 -15.95 9.91
CA ILE A 27 2.59 -16.14 9.94
C ILE A 27 3.08 -16.96 8.74
N VAL A 28 2.44 -18.09 8.44
CA VAL A 28 2.80 -18.93 7.28
C VAL A 28 2.68 -18.13 6.00
N ARG A 29 1.60 -17.37 5.83
CA ARG A 29 1.39 -16.48 4.68
C ARG A 29 2.52 -15.46 4.55
N HIS A 30 2.94 -14.82 5.64
CA HIS A 30 4.03 -13.85 5.62
C HIS A 30 5.32 -14.49 5.06
N TYR A 31 5.72 -15.65 5.57
CA TYR A 31 6.91 -16.35 5.07
C TYR A 31 6.76 -16.84 3.62
N VAL A 32 5.60 -17.36 3.24
CA VAL A 32 5.33 -17.76 1.85
C VAL A 32 5.40 -16.55 0.91
N SER A 33 4.90 -15.39 1.35
CA SER A 33 5.00 -14.15 0.57
C SER A 33 6.45 -13.72 0.37
N ILE A 34 7.29 -13.80 1.39
CA ILE A 34 8.72 -13.50 1.27
C ILE A 34 9.38 -14.45 0.27
N LEU A 35 9.07 -15.75 0.34
CA LEU A 35 9.63 -16.75 -0.57
C LEU A 35 9.16 -16.59 -2.02
N LEU A 36 7.93 -16.11 -2.24
CA LEU A 36 7.37 -15.86 -3.56
C LEU A 36 7.76 -14.50 -4.15
N THR A 37 8.27 -13.57 -3.33
CA THR A 37 8.69 -12.25 -3.78
C THR A 37 9.98 -12.40 -4.57
N SER A 38 9.86 -12.42 -5.89
CA SER A 38 11.00 -12.40 -6.80
C SER A 38 11.38 -10.96 -7.14
N SER A 39 12.64 -10.60 -6.99
CA SER A 39 13.16 -9.33 -7.52
C SER A 39 13.27 -9.44 -9.04
N ARG A 40 12.37 -8.77 -9.76
CA ARG A 40 12.48 -8.67 -11.23
C ARG A 40 13.80 -7.98 -11.56
N LYS A 41 14.55 -8.52 -12.53
CA LYS A 41 15.71 -7.84 -13.09
C LYS A 41 15.21 -6.59 -13.80
N ALA A 42 15.42 -5.44 -13.18
CA ALA A 42 15.09 -4.16 -13.79
C ALA A 42 15.96 -3.96 -15.04
N GLU A 43 15.34 -3.47 -16.12
CA GLU A 43 16.08 -3.13 -17.32
C GLU A 43 17.03 -1.95 -17.03
N LEU A 44 18.31 -2.10 -17.39
CA LEU A 44 19.32 -1.06 -17.13
C LEU A 44 18.90 0.31 -17.66
N GLN A 45 18.23 0.34 -18.82
CA GLN A 45 17.73 1.56 -19.43
C GLN A 45 16.63 2.23 -18.58
N GLN A 46 15.70 1.45 -18.04
CA GLN A 46 14.61 1.95 -17.19
C GLN A 46 15.15 2.48 -15.86
N VAL A 47 16.12 1.77 -15.27
CA VAL A 47 16.79 2.23 -14.04
C VAL A 47 17.51 3.55 -14.27
N TYR A 48 18.26 3.66 -15.36
CA TYR A 48 18.96 4.89 -15.72
C TYR A 48 17.99 6.09 -15.85
N ASP A 49 16.86 5.88 -16.53
CA ASP A 49 15.85 6.92 -16.72
C ASP A 49 15.21 7.35 -15.40
N SER A 50 14.88 6.37 -14.55
CA SER A 50 14.31 6.65 -13.22
C SER A 50 15.26 7.47 -12.36
N GLN A 51 16.56 7.14 -12.37
CA GLN A 51 17.58 7.86 -11.62
C GLN A 51 17.81 9.27 -12.17
N ALA A 52 17.75 9.44 -13.49
CA ALA A 52 17.85 10.74 -14.12
C ALA A 52 16.67 11.65 -13.77
N LEU A 53 15.43 11.12 -13.78
CA LEU A 53 14.23 11.84 -13.31
C LEU A 53 14.36 12.24 -11.83
N ILE A 54 14.79 11.31 -10.97
CA ILE A 54 15.04 11.59 -9.55
C ILE A 54 16.09 12.70 -9.39
N ARG A 55 17.15 12.69 -10.21
CA ARG A 55 18.17 13.74 -10.20
C ARG A 55 17.61 15.12 -10.59
N VAL A 56 16.72 15.18 -11.58
CA VAL A 56 16.03 16.43 -11.96
C VAL A 56 15.14 16.92 -10.81
N ARG A 57 14.40 16.02 -10.18
CA ARG A 57 13.58 16.34 -9.01
C ARG A 57 14.41 16.90 -7.85
N TYR A 58 15.56 16.29 -7.55
CA TYR A 58 16.48 16.83 -6.55
C TYR A 58 17.08 18.17 -6.93
N LEU A 59 17.39 18.40 -8.21
CA LEU A 59 17.85 19.70 -8.68
C LEU A 59 16.76 20.77 -8.48
N ARG A 60 15.49 20.42 -8.68
CA ARG A 60 14.36 21.31 -8.48
C ARG A 60 14.12 21.64 -7.00
N GLU A 61 14.07 20.62 -6.14
CA GLU A 61 13.74 20.78 -4.72
C GLU A 61 14.93 21.32 -3.89
N ASN A 62 16.14 20.86 -4.18
CA ASN A 62 17.36 21.16 -3.41
C ASN A 62 18.35 22.05 -4.18
N GLY A 63 17.99 22.56 -5.35
CA GLY A 63 18.85 23.44 -6.16
C GLY A 63 19.24 24.76 -5.49
N LYS A 64 18.53 25.16 -4.42
CA LYS A 64 18.77 26.36 -3.62
C LYS A 64 20.12 26.40 -2.88
N TYR A 65 20.77 25.24 -2.71
CA TYR A 65 22.09 25.13 -2.06
C TYR A 65 23.26 25.12 -3.05
N LEU A 66 23.00 25.11 -4.37
CA LEU A 66 24.02 25.16 -5.41
C LEU A 66 24.26 26.59 -5.90
N PRO A 67 25.51 27.04 -6.11
CA PRO A 67 25.76 28.39 -6.60
C PRO A 67 24.93 28.66 -7.85
N ALA A 68 24.45 29.91 -8.03
CA ALA A 68 23.57 30.26 -9.15
C ALA A 68 24.09 29.75 -10.49
N ARG A 69 25.39 29.94 -10.77
CA ARG A 69 26.05 29.42 -11.98
C ARG A 69 25.94 27.89 -12.11
N GLY A 70 26.14 27.16 -11.01
CA GLY A 70 26.05 25.70 -10.98
C GLY A 70 24.63 25.19 -11.17
N PHE A 71 23.62 25.91 -10.66
CA PHE A 71 22.22 25.62 -10.91
C PHE A 71 21.85 25.87 -12.38
N PHE A 72 22.15 27.05 -12.92
CA PHE A 72 21.81 27.38 -14.31
C PHE A 72 22.49 26.48 -15.34
N MET A 73 23.76 26.09 -15.12
CA MET A 73 24.45 25.14 -15.99
C MET A 73 23.75 23.78 -16.03
N ARG A 74 23.24 23.30 -14.88
CA ARG A 74 22.50 22.03 -14.80
C ARG A 74 21.09 22.15 -15.36
N LYS A 75 20.40 23.28 -15.10
CA LYS A 75 19.10 23.59 -15.71
C LYS A 75 19.22 23.61 -17.23
N HIS A 76 20.24 24.26 -17.77
CA HIS A 76 20.52 24.28 -19.21
C HIS A 76 20.76 22.86 -19.76
N PHE A 77 21.59 22.04 -19.11
CA PHE A 77 21.83 20.66 -19.54
C PHE A 77 20.56 19.81 -19.68
N PHE A 78 19.57 20.01 -18.79
CA PHE A 78 18.32 19.26 -18.83
C PHE A 78 17.25 19.88 -19.74
N ASN A 79 17.13 21.21 -19.75
CA ASN A 79 16.02 21.93 -20.39
C ASN A 79 16.32 22.55 -21.75
N ASP A 80 17.57 22.55 -22.22
CA ASP A 80 17.92 23.12 -23.52
C ASP A 80 17.05 22.56 -24.66
N GLU A 81 16.69 23.41 -25.61
CA GLU A 81 15.70 23.07 -26.64
C GLU A 81 16.26 22.11 -27.69
N GLU A 82 17.55 22.24 -28.01
CA GLU A 82 18.24 21.41 -29.02
C GLU A 82 19.03 20.24 -28.39
N SER A 83 19.74 20.47 -27.29
CA SER A 83 20.63 19.46 -26.65
C SER A 83 20.13 18.96 -25.28
N GLY A 84 18.96 19.40 -24.82
CA GLY A 84 18.47 19.06 -23.48
C GLY A 84 18.18 17.57 -23.35
N TRP A 85 18.77 16.93 -22.33
CA TRP A 85 18.64 15.48 -22.09
C TRP A 85 17.18 15.01 -22.05
N LEU A 86 16.27 15.83 -21.50
CA LEU A 86 14.84 15.53 -21.39
C LEU A 86 14.09 15.54 -22.74
N LYS A 87 14.56 16.32 -23.73
CA LYS A 87 13.96 16.43 -25.07
C LYS A 87 14.59 15.46 -26.07
N THR A 88 15.91 15.26 -26.00
CA THR A 88 16.65 14.40 -26.96
C THR A 88 16.30 12.92 -26.81
N GLN A 89 15.94 12.47 -25.61
CA GLN A 89 15.57 11.08 -25.35
C GLN A 89 14.14 10.75 -25.79
N LYS A 90 13.94 10.57 -27.09
CA LYS A 90 12.73 9.94 -27.62
C LYS A 90 12.83 8.42 -27.46
N ARG A 91 12.42 7.91 -26.29
CA ARG A 91 12.22 6.47 -26.11
C ARG A 91 10.94 6.05 -26.86
N PRO A 92 10.91 4.85 -27.48
CA PRO A 92 9.65 4.30 -27.95
C PRO A 92 8.69 4.27 -26.75
N PRO A 93 7.45 4.73 -26.90
CA PRO A 93 6.49 4.66 -25.81
C PRO A 93 6.42 3.19 -25.36
N PRO A 94 6.55 2.88 -24.06
CA PRO A 94 6.16 1.55 -23.60
C PRO A 94 4.74 1.34 -24.09
N ILE A 95 4.49 0.22 -24.78
CA ILE A 95 3.25 -0.05 -25.49
C ILE A 95 2.09 0.34 -24.57
N ASN A 96 1.38 1.37 -25.00
CA ASN A 96 0.42 2.09 -24.20
C ASN A 96 -0.84 1.23 -24.10
N ASN A 97 -0.82 0.27 -23.17
CA ASN A 97 -1.97 -0.32 -22.51
C ASN A 97 -1.51 -1.36 -21.46
N PRO A 98 -1.86 -1.19 -20.18
CA PRO A 98 -1.78 -2.26 -19.19
C PRO A 98 -2.53 -3.54 -19.61
N MET A 99 -3.43 -3.43 -20.60
CA MET A 99 -4.21 -4.53 -21.16
C MET A 99 -3.50 -5.24 -22.33
N SER A 100 -2.45 -4.66 -22.92
CA SER A 100 -1.72 -5.26 -24.04
C SER A 100 -0.48 -6.05 -23.63
N ASP A 101 -0.07 -5.97 -22.36
CA ASP A 101 1.02 -6.80 -21.83
C ASP A 101 0.47 -7.74 -20.74
N PRO A 102 0.03 -8.97 -21.12
CA PRO A 102 -0.51 -9.97 -20.20
C PRO A 102 0.41 -10.30 -19.02
N GLY A 103 1.71 -9.99 -19.10
CA GLY A 103 2.68 -10.20 -18.03
C GLY A 103 2.54 -9.22 -16.86
N MET A 104 2.47 -7.90 -17.11
CA MET A 104 2.45 -6.90 -16.03
C MET A 104 1.11 -6.81 -15.31
N MET A 105 0.00 -6.95 -16.04
CA MET A 105 -1.34 -7.04 -15.43
C MET A 105 -1.51 -8.34 -14.65
N SER A 106 -0.99 -9.46 -15.17
CA SER A 106 -0.97 -10.73 -14.43
C SER A 106 -0.14 -10.61 -13.16
N GLU A 107 1.01 -9.94 -13.19
CA GLU A 107 1.84 -9.75 -11.99
C GLU A 107 1.14 -8.92 -10.90
N MET A 108 0.49 -7.81 -11.28
CA MET A 108 -0.27 -6.97 -10.34
C MET A 108 -1.52 -7.67 -9.80
N LEU A 109 -2.29 -8.32 -10.70
CA LEU A 109 -3.47 -9.09 -10.31
C LEU A 109 -3.08 -10.30 -9.47
N LYS A 110 -1.99 -10.97 -9.79
CA LYS A 110 -1.45 -12.09 -9.02
C LYS A 110 -1.03 -11.62 -7.65
N GLY A 111 -0.39 -10.46 -7.51
CA GLY A 111 -0.04 -9.88 -6.20
C GLY A 111 -1.26 -9.55 -5.34
N ASN A 112 -2.33 -8.99 -5.92
CA ASN A 112 -3.55 -8.70 -5.15
C ASN A 112 -4.37 -9.99 -4.87
N LEU A 113 -4.44 -10.90 -5.84
CA LEU A 113 -5.18 -12.16 -5.74
C LEU A 113 -4.51 -13.12 -4.75
N THR A 114 -3.19 -13.25 -4.75
CA THR A 114 -2.46 -14.07 -3.75
C THR A 114 -2.68 -13.54 -2.33
N ASN A 115 -2.99 -12.25 -2.19
CA ASN A 115 -3.27 -11.62 -0.91
C ASN A 115 -4.74 -11.77 -0.46
N VAL A 116 -5.70 -11.73 -1.37
CA VAL A 116 -7.13 -11.77 -1.03
C VAL A 116 -7.69 -13.20 -1.05
N LEU A 117 -7.21 -14.03 -1.96
CA LEU A 117 -7.73 -15.39 -2.16
C LEU A 117 -7.63 -16.26 -0.91
N PRO A 118 -6.51 -16.31 -0.16
CA PRO A 118 -6.43 -17.11 1.06
C PRO A 118 -7.47 -16.66 2.09
N MET A 119 -7.70 -15.35 2.21
CA MET A 119 -8.69 -14.79 3.15
C MET A 119 -10.12 -15.20 2.79
N ILE A 120 -10.47 -15.25 1.51
CA ILE A 120 -11.81 -15.68 1.08
C ILE A 120 -11.97 -17.19 1.27
N VAL A 121 -10.97 -17.98 0.88
CA VAL A 121 -11.02 -19.45 0.99
C VAL A 121 -11.18 -19.89 2.44
N ILE A 122 -10.41 -19.32 3.37
CA ILE A 122 -10.49 -19.66 4.79
C ILE A 122 -11.82 -19.19 5.38
N GLY A 123 -12.31 -18.00 5.01
CA GLY A 123 -13.62 -17.52 5.45
C GLY A 123 -14.77 -18.39 4.96
N GLY A 124 -14.67 -18.91 3.74
CA GLY A 124 -15.59 -19.89 3.18
C GLY A 124 -15.56 -21.22 3.94
N TRP A 125 -14.36 -21.73 4.23
CA TRP A 125 -14.16 -22.96 4.99
C TRP A 125 -14.71 -22.86 6.42
N ILE A 126 -14.44 -21.76 7.12
CA ILE A 126 -15.00 -21.51 8.47
C ILE A 126 -16.51 -21.43 8.43
N ASN A 127 -17.08 -20.76 7.42
CA ASN A 127 -18.52 -20.69 7.29
C ASN A 127 -19.14 -22.08 7.05
N TRP A 128 -18.49 -22.93 6.25
CA TRP A 128 -18.96 -24.29 6.01
C TRP A 128 -18.85 -25.17 7.26
N THR A 129 -17.69 -25.19 7.92
CA THR A 129 -17.41 -26.04 9.09
C THR A 129 -18.13 -25.60 10.38
N PHE A 130 -18.29 -24.29 10.58
CA PHE A 130 -18.87 -23.70 11.80
C PHE A 130 -20.15 -22.91 11.51
N SER A 131 -21.06 -23.45 10.70
CA SER A 131 -22.39 -22.86 10.46
C SER A 131 -23.43 -23.29 11.49
N GLY A 132 -24.52 -22.51 11.60
CA GLY A 132 -25.71 -22.92 12.35
C GLY A 132 -25.79 -22.48 13.82
N PHE A 133 -24.78 -21.76 14.34
CA PHE A 133 -24.77 -21.30 15.74
C PHE A 133 -24.14 -19.92 15.91
N LEU A 134 -24.43 -19.30 17.07
CA LEU A 134 -23.89 -18.00 17.48
C LEU A 134 -22.53 -18.18 18.18
N THR A 135 -21.56 -17.33 17.85
CA THR A 135 -20.21 -17.44 18.41
C THR A 135 -19.99 -16.46 19.56
N THR A 136 -20.29 -15.18 19.36
CA THR A 136 -20.06 -14.15 20.39
C THR A 136 -21.00 -12.96 20.20
N LYS A 137 -21.05 -12.10 21.22
CA LYS A 137 -21.75 -10.82 21.21
C LYS A 137 -20.72 -9.70 21.19
N VAL A 138 -20.84 -8.80 20.22
CA VAL A 138 -19.98 -7.63 20.08
C VAL A 138 -20.47 -6.54 21.06
N PRO A 139 -19.56 -5.81 21.77
CA PRO A 139 -19.94 -4.89 22.84
C PRO A 139 -20.44 -3.52 22.35
N PHE A 140 -20.65 -3.34 21.03
CA PHE A 140 -21.16 -2.12 20.43
C PHE A 140 -22.35 -2.42 19.52
N PRO A 141 -23.33 -1.50 19.44
CA PRO A 141 -24.53 -1.71 18.62
C PRO A 141 -24.19 -1.68 17.13
N LEU A 142 -24.67 -2.68 16.37
CA LEU A 142 -24.53 -2.73 14.92
C LEU A 142 -25.85 -2.41 14.22
N THR A 143 -25.76 -1.85 13.01
CA THR A 143 -26.96 -1.53 12.23
C THR A 143 -27.59 -2.79 11.64
N LEU A 144 -28.92 -2.81 11.55
CA LEU A 144 -29.69 -3.96 11.07
C LEU A 144 -29.35 -4.38 9.63
N ARG A 145 -28.79 -3.47 8.82
CA ARG A 145 -28.38 -3.75 7.43
C ARG A 145 -27.20 -4.72 7.33
N PHE A 146 -26.36 -4.81 8.36
CA PHE A 146 -25.26 -5.78 8.40
C PHE A 146 -25.69 -7.16 8.89
N LYS A 147 -26.91 -7.29 9.44
CA LYS A 147 -27.44 -8.55 9.98
C LYS A 147 -27.33 -9.75 9.02
N PRO A 148 -27.77 -9.69 7.74
CA PRO A 148 -27.66 -10.84 6.84
C PRO A 148 -26.20 -11.26 6.57
N MET A 149 -25.25 -10.32 6.66
CA MET A 149 -23.83 -10.61 6.52
C MET A 149 -23.25 -11.21 7.80
N LEU A 150 -23.68 -10.72 8.96
CA LEU A 150 -23.11 -11.09 10.26
C LEU A 150 -23.67 -12.40 10.83
N GLN A 151 -24.89 -12.74 10.45
CA GLN A 151 -25.63 -13.91 10.94
C GLN A 151 -25.84 -14.95 9.83
N ARG A 152 -24.89 -15.02 8.90
CA ARG A 152 -24.95 -15.98 7.79
C ARG A 152 -25.00 -17.40 8.34
N GLY A 153 -26.09 -18.11 8.06
CA GLY A 153 -26.36 -19.46 8.57
C GLY A 153 -27.23 -19.51 9.82
N ILE A 154 -27.93 -18.42 10.17
CA ILE A 154 -28.84 -18.35 11.32
C ILE A 154 -30.17 -17.73 10.87
N GLU A 155 -31.28 -18.43 11.10
CA GLU A 155 -32.60 -18.04 10.58
C GLU A 155 -33.45 -17.18 11.55
N LEU A 156 -32.84 -16.58 12.58
CA LEU A 156 -33.57 -15.79 13.58
C LEU A 156 -33.70 -14.31 13.19
N ALA A 157 -34.82 -13.96 12.55
CA ALA A 157 -35.14 -12.60 12.13
C ALA A 157 -35.31 -11.58 13.27
N SER A 158 -35.60 -12.02 14.51
CA SER A 158 -35.80 -11.17 15.68
C SER A 158 -34.53 -10.91 16.52
N LEU A 159 -33.44 -11.63 16.25
CA LEU A 159 -32.20 -11.49 17.03
C LEU A 159 -31.51 -10.14 16.79
N ASP A 160 -30.88 -9.57 17.82
CA ASP A 160 -30.09 -8.34 17.66
C ASP A 160 -28.85 -8.56 16.77
N ALA A 161 -28.47 -7.54 15.99
CA ALA A 161 -27.34 -7.60 15.06
C ALA A 161 -25.97 -7.67 15.77
N SER A 162 -25.93 -7.39 17.07
CA SER A 162 -24.73 -7.49 17.92
C SER A 162 -24.27 -8.95 18.11
N TRP A 163 -25.15 -9.92 17.89
CA TRP A 163 -24.83 -11.35 17.94
C TRP A 163 -24.25 -11.81 16.59
N VAL A 164 -23.04 -12.35 16.62
CA VAL A 164 -22.28 -12.65 15.40
C VAL A 164 -22.03 -14.15 15.21
N SER A 165 -22.02 -14.56 13.94
CA SER A 165 -21.63 -15.91 13.53
C SER A 165 -20.11 -16.13 13.57
N SER A 166 -19.68 -17.37 13.39
CA SER A 166 -18.27 -17.79 13.30
C SER A 166 -17.53 -17.11 12.15
N ALA A 167 -18.19 -16.91 11.01
CA ALA A 167 -17.61 -16.25 9.84
C ALA A 167 -17.33 -14.76 10.11
N SER A 168 -18.20 -14.09 10.86
CA SER A 168 -17.99 -12.70 11.26
C SER A 168 -16.90 -12.57 12.32
N TRP A 169 -16.82 -13.52 13.25
CA TRP A 169 -15.70 -13.63 14.18
C TRP A 169 -14.37 -13.79 13.45
N TYR A 170 -14.33 -14.62 12.40
CA TYR A 170 -13.18 -14.74 11.50
C TYR A 170 -12.79 -13.39 10.87
N PHE A 171 -13.73 -12.70 10.24
CA PHE A 171 -13.44 -11.40 9.62
C PHE A 171 -12.92 -10.37 10.62
N LEU A 172 -13.49 -10.35 11.84
CA LEU A 172 -13.01 -9.49 12.92
C LEU A 172 -11.54 -9.82 13.26
N ASN A 173 -11.18 -11.10 13.37
CA ASN A 173 -9.79 -11.52 13.60
C ASN A 173 -8.86 -11.14 12.45
N VAL A 174 -9.28 -11.25 11.20
CA VAL A 174 -8.42 -10.86 10.07
C VAL A 174 -8.05 -9.37 10.14
N PHE A 175 -9.00 -8.50 10.48
CA PHE A 175 -8.73 -7.06 10.61
C PHE A 175 -8.01 -6.71 11.92
N GLY A 176 -8.34 -7.39 13.03
CA GLY A 176 -7.77 -7.10 14.35
C GLY A 176 -6.34 -7.63 14.54
N LEU A 177 -6.01 -8.80 13.98
CA LEU A 177 -4.69 -9.42 14.14
C LEU A 177 -3.60 -8.71 13.32
N ARG A 178 -3.96 -7.82 12.39
CA ARG A 178 -3.02 -7.03 11.58
C ARG A 178 -1.98 -6.30 12.43
N SER A 179 -2.42 -5.57 13.46
CA SER A 179 -1.50 -4.83 14.34
C SER A 179 -0.63 -5.77 15.18
N ILE A 180 -1.14 -6.94 15.54
CA ILE A 180 -0.39 -7.95 16.27
C ILE A 180 0.69 -8.58 15.36
N TYR A 181 0.39 -8.83 14.09
CA TYR A 181 1.38 -9.28 13.13
C TYR A 181 2.49 -8.25 12.92
N ALA A 182 2.18 -6.96 12.85
CA ALA A 182 3.20 -5.91 12.76
C ALA A 182 4.10 -5.88 14.00
N LEU A 183 3.54 -6.12 15.20
CA LEU A 183 4.33 -6.19 16.44
C LEU A 183 5.25 -7.42 16.48
N VAL A 184 4.76 -8.58 16.01
CA VAL A 184 5.48 -9.86 16.09
C VAL A 184 6.51 -10.01 14.96
N LEU A 185 6.21 -9.53 13.76
CA LEU A 185 7.01 -9.71 12.55
C LEU A 185 7.82 -8.45 12.16
N GLY A 186 7.59 -7.31 12.80
CA GLY A 186 8.27 -6.04 12.51
C GLY A 186 7.65 -5.24 11.35
N GLU A 187 8.29 -4.09 11.02
CA GLU A 187 7.82 -3.16 9.97
C GLU A 187 7.84 -3.77 8.55
N ASP A 188 8.60 -4.84 8.31
CA ASP A 188 8.64 -5.58 7.04
C ASP A 188 7.52 -6.62 6.91
N ASN A 189 6.35 -6.38 7.51
CA ASN A 189 5.23 -7.28 7.34
C ASN A 189 4.69 -7.20 5.89
N ALA A 190 5.30 -7.96 4.98
CA ALA A 190 4.90 -8.08 3.59
C ALA A 190 3.46 -8.59 3.41
N ALA A 191 2.85 -9.17 4.46
CA ALA A 191 1.45 -9.56 4.46
C ALA A 191 0.50 -8.36 4.64
N ASP A 192 0.98 -7.18 5.07
CA ASP A 192 0.17 -6.00 5.34
C ASP A 192 -0.27 -5.20 4.09
N SER A 193 -0.53 -5.95 3.05
CA SER A 193 -1.08 -5.54 1.75
C SER A 193 -2.51 -4.97 1.82
N THR A 194 -3.21 -5.02 2.95
CA THR A 194 -4.53 -4.38 3.09
C THR A 194 -4.42 -2.84 3.02
N ARG A 195 -3.27 -2.26 3.37
CA ARG A 195 -2.98 -0.84 3.09
C ARG A 195 -2.95 -0.58 1.58
N ALA A 196 -2.32 -1.46 0.81
CA ALA A 196 -2.31 -1.42 -0.65
C ALA A 196 -3.71 -1.62 -1.26
N MET A 197 -4.58 -2.39 -0.59
CA MET A 197 -5.98 -2.54 -1.00
C MET A 197 -6.82 -1.30 -0.73
N GLN A 198 -6.59 -0.60 0.39
CA GLN A 198 -7.22 0.69 0.67
C GLN A 198 -6.68 1.79 -0.27
N ASP A 199 -5.40 1.75 -0.60
CA ASP A 199 -4.77 2.59 -1.64
C ASP A 199 -5.23 2.23 -3.06
N SER A 200 -5.74 1.01 -3.31
CA SER A 200 -6.30 0.64 -4.61
C SER A 200 -7.69 1.24 -4.88
N MET A 201 -8.34 1.78 -3.84
CA MET A 201 -9.66 2.41 -3.92
C MET A 201 -9.59 3.95 -4.00
N VAL A 202 -8.39 4.52 -3.78
CA VAL A 202 -8.05 5.92 -4.05
C VAL A 202 -7.43 5.97 -5.47
N PRO A 203 -7.77 6.95 -6.33
CA PRO A 203 -7.55 6.82 -7.78
C PRO A 203 -6.11 6.41 -8.12
N GLN A 204 -6.01 5.38 -8.96
CA GLN A 204 -4.82 4.76 -9.58
C GLN A 204 -3.98 5.73 -10.45
N ALA A 205 -3.82 6.98 -10.02
CA ALA A 205 -3.06 8.02 -10.71
C ALA A 205 -1.57 8.06 -10.33
N ALA A 206 -1.14 7.33 -9.28
CA ALA A 206 0.22 7.44 -8.73
C ALA A 206 1.14 6.23 -8.94
N ALA A 207 0.63 5.10 -9.47
CA ALA A 207 1.40 3.84 -9.56
C ALA A 207 1.36 3.16 -10.94
N MET A 208 0.90 3.87 -11.97
CA MET A 208 1.18 3.45 -13.34
C MET A 208 2.65 3.80 -13.64
N PRO A 209 3.44 2.93 -14.29
CA PRO A 209 4.67 3.36 -14.93
C PRO A 209 4.26 4.49 -15.88
N GLN A 210 4.50 5.75 -15.47
CA GLN A 210 4.21 6.87 -16.34
C GLN A 210 4.99 6.63 -17.62
N ASP A 211 4.28 6.73 -18.73
CA ASP A 211 4.88 6.79 -20.05
C ASP A 211 6.12 7.70 -19.97
N SER A 212 7.32 7.14 -20.17
CA SER A 212 8.58 7.82 -19.85
C SER A 212 8.64 9.18 -20.54
N LYS A 213 8.02 9.30 -21.72
CA LYS A 213 7.88 10.54 -22.47
C LYS A 213 7.00 11.58 -21.80
N ALA A 214 5.87 11.17 -21.21
CA ALA A 214 5.01 12.07 -20.45
C ALA A 214 5.70 12.53 -19.16
N ALA A 215 6.42 11.62 -18.48
CA ALA A 215 7.21 11.95 -17.30
C ALA A 215 8.35 12.94 -17.63
N PHE A 216 9.10 12.72 -18.72
CA PHE A 216 10.16 13.64 -19.15
C PHE A 216 9.60 15.03 -19.51
N LYS A 217 8.45 15.08 -20.19
CA LYS A 217 7.80 16.36 -20.53
C LYS A 217 7.34 17.11 -19.28
N ALA A 218 6.69 16.41 -18.34
CA ALA A 218 6.23 17.01 -17.10
C ALA A 218 7.40 17.57 -16.25
N GLU A 219 8.51 16.85 -16.17
CA GLU A 219 9.71 17.35 -15.46
C GLU A 219 10.40 18.49 -16.22
N TRP A 220 10.37 18.50 -17.55
CA TRP A 220 10.90 19.61 -18.35
C TRP A 220 10.14 20.91 -18.08
N GLU A 221 8.80 20.86 -18.16
CA GLU A 221 7.91 22.00 -17.85
C GLU A 221 8.09 22.45 -16.40
N ALA A 222 8.17 21.50 -15.47
CA ALA A 222 8.36 21.81 -14.05
C ALA A 222 9.72 22.47 -13.76
N LEU A 223 10.80 22.03 -14.41
CA LEU A 223 12.13 22.61 -14.23
C LEU A 223 12.25 23.99 -14.89
N GLU A 224 11.47 24.24 -15.95
CA GLU A 224 11.48 25.53 -16.66
C GLU A 224 10.99 26.66 -15.76
N VAL A 225 9.91 26.40 -15.01
CA VAL A 225 9.28 27.35 -14.08
C VAL A 225 10.15 27.66 -12.84
N VAL A 226 11.17 26.85 -12.56
CA VAL A 226 11.93 26.98 -11.31
C VAL A 226 13.04 28.02 -11.42
N ASP A 227 12.95 29.01 -10.54
CA ASP A 227 13.97 30.04 -10.35
C ASP A 227 14.93 29.69 -9.21
N HIS A 228 16.18 30.13 -9.37
CA HIS A 228 17.20 29.93 -8.36
C HIS A 228 17.06 30.94 -7.22
N LYS A 229 16.71 30.44 -6.03
CA LYS A 229 16.73 31.22 -4.79
C LYS A 229 17.89 30.72 -3.93
N TRP A 230 18.93 31.54 -3.78
CA TRP A 230 20.13 31.18 -3.02
C TRP A 230 19.82 31.17 -1.52
N ALA A 231 19.78 29.98 -0.92
CA ALA A 231 19.44 29.83 0.50
C ALA A 231 20.58 30.28 1.43
N LEU A 232 21.81 30.31 0.93
CA LEU A 232 23.00 30.70 1.70
C LEU A 232 23.31 32.20 1.57
N ALA A 233 22.37 33.01 1.07
CA ALA A 233 22.53 34.47 1.04
C ALA A 233 22.41 35.03 2.45
N GLY A 234 23.47 35.68 2.97
CA GLY A 234 23.45 36.31 4.30
C GLY A 234 23.57 35.31 5.46
N ILE A 235 24.12 34.11 5.20
CA ILE A 235 24.39 33.14 6.26
C ILE A 235 25.52 33.60 7.18
N GLU A 236 26.41 34.44 6.67
CA GLU A 236 27.51 35.06 7.42
C GLU A 236 26.97 35.99 8.51
N ASP A 237 25.92 36.75 8.22
CA ASP A 237 25.26 37.64 9.17
C ASP A 237 24.48 36.85 10.24
N ASP A 238 23.76 35.78 9.86
CA ASP A 238 23.07 34.91 10.82
C ASP A 238 24.07 34.17 11.73
N LEU A 239 25.19 33.71 11.17
CA LEU A 239 26.26 33.05 11.94
C LEU A 239 26.94 34.01 12.91
N CYS A 240 27.21 35.26 12.50
CA CYS A 240 27.81 36.27 13.37
C CYS A 240 26.83 36.80 14.43
N SER A 241 25.52 36.68 14.20
CA SER A 241 24.49 37.19 15.12
C SER A 241 24.32 36.36 16.40
N LYS A 242 24.76 35.09 16.39
CA LYS A 242 24.58 34.15 17.50
C LYS A 242 25.94 33.62 17.97
N PRO A 243 26.22 33.59 19.28
CA PRO A 243 27.40 32.89 19.79
C PRO A 243 27.27 31.40 19.48
N LEU A 244 28.37 30.79 19.02
CA LEU A 244 28.44 29.35 18.79
C LEU A 244 28.25 28.62 20.12
N GLN A 245 27.10 27.94 20.28
CA GLN A 245 26.89 27.00 21.37
C GLN A 245 27.63 25.71 21.01
N PHE A 246 28.76 25.48 21.68
CA PHE A 246 29.49 24.22 21.69
C PHE A 246 28.92 23.29 22.76
#